data_AF-A0A935LP31-F1
#
_entry.id   AF-A0A935LP31-F1
#
_cell.length_a   1.000
_cell.length_b   1.000
_cell.length_c   1.000
_cell.angle_alpha   90.00
_cell.angle_beta   90.00
_cell.angle_gamma   90.00
#
_symmetry.space_group_name_H-M   'P 1'
#
loop_
_entity.id
_entity.type
_entity.pdbx_description
1 polymer ?
#
loop_
_entity_poly.entity_id
_entity_poly.type
_entity_poly.pdbx_seq_one_letter_code
_entity_poly.pdbx_strand_id
1 'polypeptide(L)'
;MRYRYTLEGYDPDWSPITSTDRVVYSNIPPGDYTFRVLARNASGVWTEHPESFAFSIAAPFWATTWFRISGGTALLLGFFGFVRLRTRNLRKDRERLEGMVEVRTRELATEKERSDALLRNILPASTAEELKQHGAAEARRYDACTVLFSDFKDFTNFSSAMDSDTLVSELDHYFRLFDQLTDTYGLEKIKTIGDAYMCASGIPEPTPTHALNALLMGLGMLKDVEQSNAERAAKGTDRMAHPHRHPYRTGGDRRCGRRNSPTTFGAIR
;
A
#
# COMPACT_ATOMS: atom_id res chain seq x y z
N MET A 1 76.08 52.52 32.85
CA MET A 1 76.26 52.70 31.39
C MET A 1 74.91 53.05 30.78
N ARG A 2 74.88 53.77 29.66
CA ARG A 2 73.64 54.03 28.92
C ARG A 2 73.78 53.52 27.50
N TYR A 3 72.69 53.06 26.89
CA TYR A 3 72.68 52.42 25.59
C TYR A 3 71.70 53.11 24.65
N ARG A 4 71.98 53.02 23.35
CA ARG A 4 71.05 53.28 22.26
C ARG A 4 71.16 52.12 21.29
N TYR A 5 70.04 51.65 20.77
CA TYR A 5 70.01 50.54 19.82
C TYR A 5 69.05 50.83 18.67
N THR A 6 69.19 50.10 17.58
CA THR A 6 68.24 50.09 16.47
C THR A 6 68.25 48.72 15.81
N LEU A 7 67.10 48.23 15.36
CA LEU A 7 67.00 47.05 14.53
C LEU A 7 66.78 47.46 13.07
N GLU A 8 67.84 47.49 12.27
CA GLU A 8 67.74 47.82 10.85
C GLU A 8 66.87 46.78 10.12
N GLY A 9 65.91 47.28 9.36
CA GLY A 9 64.84 46.47 8.73
C GLY A 9 63.53 46.42 9.53
N TYR A 10 63.51 46.93 10.76
CA TYR A 10 62.30 46.99 11.61
C TYR A 10 62.07 48.38 12.21
N ASP A 11 63.09 48.98 12.84
CA ASP A 11 63.00 50.30 13.46
C ASP A 11 63.44 51.40 12.47
N PRO A 12 62.69 52.52 12.36
CA PRO A 12 63.06 53.64 11.51
C PRO A 12 64.14 54.54 12.13
N ASP A 13 64.23 54.62 13.46
CA ASP A 13 65.11 55.52 14.21
C ASP A 13 65.77 54.81 15.41
N TRP A 14 66.86 55.40 15.93
CA TRP A 14 67.51 54.92 17.14
C TRP A 14 66.60 55.03 18.37
N SER A 15 66.68 54.03 19.25
CA SER A 15 65.96 54.00 20.52
C SER A 15 66.28 55.23 21.39
N PRO A 16 65.36 55.63 22.30
CA PRO A 16 65.71 56.54 23.38
C PRO A 16 66.86 55.96 24.22
N ILE A 17 67.59 56.83 24.90
CA ILE A 17 68.71 56.43 25.75
C ILE A 17 68.17 55.60 26.92
N THR A 18 68.56 54.33 27.01
CA THR A 18 68.14 53.42 28.08
C THR A 18 69.32 52.99 28.94
N SER A 19 69.06 52.56 30.18
CA SER A 19 70.06 51.90 31.04
C SER A 19 69.92 50.38 31.07
N THR A 20 68.91 49.83 30.38
CA THR A 20 68.66 48.39 30.28
C THR A 20 69.58 47.77 29.24
N ASP A 21 70.15 46.60 29.57
CA ASP A 21 71.06 45.80 28.74
C ASP A 21 70.33 44.76 27.87
N ARG A 22 68.99 44.75 27.89
CA ARG A 22 68.13 43.83 27.17
C ARG A 22 67.04 44.58 26.40
N VAL A 23 66.77 44.11 25.18
CA VAL A 23 65.68 44.55 24.30
C VAL A 23 64.86 43.34 23.88
N VAL A 24 63.55 43.50 23.80
CA VAL A 24 62.64 42.44 23.36
C VAL A 24 61.81 42.96 22.20
N TYR A 25 61.97 42.35 21.04
CA TYR A 25 61.09 42.58 19.89
C TYR A 25 60.07 41.44 19.81
N SER A 26 58.81 41.79 19.62
CA SER A 26 57.72 40.83 19.42
C SER A 26 57.23 40.93 17.99
N ASN A 27 56.92 39.79 17.37
CA ASN A 27 56.30 39.72 16.04
C ASN A 27 57.13 40.35 14.90
N ILE A 28 58.46 40.15 14.91
CA ILE A 28 59.31 40.54 13.78
C ILE A 28 58.94 39.67 12.57
N PRO A 29 58.59 40.26 11.42
CA PRO A 29 58.30 39.50 10.19
C PRO A 29 59.48 38.68 9.70
N PRO A 30 59.26 37.71 8.79
CA PRO A 30 60.34 37.07 8.07
C PRO A 30 61.15 38.07 7.24
N GLY A 31 62.47 38.02 7.33
CA GLY A 31 63.36 38.97 6.68
C GLY A 31 64.77 38.92 7.26
N ASP A 32 65.65 39.73 6.68
CA ASP A 32 67.03 39.89 7.12
C ASP A 32 67.14 41.16 7.97
N TYR A 33 67.73 41.03 9.16
CA TYR A 33 67.81 42.10 10.15
C TYR A 33 69.23 42.29 10.66
N THR A 34 69.59 43.54 10.97
CA THR A 34 70.86 43.87 11.62
C THR A 34 70.59 44.67 12.88
N PHE A 35 70.91 44.09 14.04
CA PHE A 35 70.82 44.79 15.32
C PHE A 35 72.09 45.62 15.53
N ARG A 36 71.94 46.92 15.82
CA ARG A 36 73.06 47.82 16.11
C ARG A 36 72.93 48.43 17.50
N VAL A 37 74.04 48.56 18.22
CA VAL A 37 74.07 49.14 19.58
C VAL A 37 75.25 50.11 19.78
N LEU A 38 74.96 51.23 20.44
CA LEU A 38 75.90 52.23 20.91
C LEU A 38 75.87 52.26 22.44
N ALA A 39 77.04 52.37 23.08
CA ALA A 39 77.17 52.44 24.53
C ALA A 39 77.81 53.76 24.95
N ARG A 40 77.32 54.32 26.05
CA ARG A 40 77.83 55.52 26.70
C ARG A 40 78.47 55.16 28.03
N ASN A 41 79.74 55.52 28.20
CA ASN A 41 80.48 55.36 29.44
C ASN A 41 80.08 56.42 30.49
N ALA A 42 80.65 56.32 31.70
CA ALA A 42 80.33 57.22 32.81
C ALA A 42 80.79 58.68 32.59
N SER A 43 81.82 58.92 31.76
CA SER A 43 82.28 60.26 31.37
C SER A 43 81.41 60.90 30.28
N GLY A 44 80.39 60.18 29.81
CA GLY A 44 79.40 60.69 28.88
C GLY A 44 79.80 60.59 27.40
N VAL A 45 80.88 59.88 27.08
CA VAL A 45 81.35 59.62 25.71
C VAL A 45 80.67 58.37 25.16
N TRP A 46 80.20 58.45 23.91
CA TRP A 46 79.62 57.33 23.17
C TRP A 46 80.70 56.58 22.39
N THR A 47 80.52 55.27 22.14
CA THR A 47 81.36 54.53 21.19
C THR A 47 81.26 55.14 19.78
N GLU A 48 82.40 55.26 19.08
CA GLU A 48 82.45 55.87 17.73
C GLU A 48 81.84 54.96 16.65
N HIS A 49 81.97 53.65 16.80
CA HIS A 49 81.41 52.66 15.89
C HIS A 49 80.37 51.80 16.63
N PRO A 50 79.13 51.68 16.11
CA PRO A 50 78.15 50.75 16.65
C PRO A 50 78.62 49.30 16.49
N GLU A 51 78.41 48.49 17.52
CA GLU A 51 78.53 47.03 17.40
C GLU A 51 77.28 46.49 16.71
N SER A 52 77.45 45.54 15.78
CA SER A 52 76.37 45.04 14.92
C SER A 52 76.27 43.51 14.89
N PHE A 53 75.05 42.97 14.89
CA PHE A 53 74.77 41.54 14.75
C PHE A 53 73.68 41.29 13.71
N ALA A 54 73.99 40.49 12.69
CA ALA A 54 73.06 40.15 11.61
C ALA A 54 72.41 38.78 11.83
N PHE A 55 71.10 38.68 11.58
CA PHE A 55 70.34 37.44 11.63
C PHE A 55 69.18 37.45 10.62
N SER A 56 68.66 36.28 10.27
CA SER A 56 67.54 36.12 9.32
C SER A 56 66.42 35.31 9.94
N ILE A 57 65.18 35.73 9.71
CA ILE A 57 63.97 35.02 10.12
C ILE A 57 63.35 34.39 8.88
N ALA A 58 63.36 33.06 8.79
CA ALA A 58 62.78 32.34 7.65
C ALA A 58 61.25 32.47 7.61
N ALA A 59 60.69 32.57 6.39
CA ALA A 59 59.26 32.54 6.21
C ALA A 59 58.68 31.18 6.64
N PRO A 60 57.54 31.15 7.34
CA PRO A 60 56.97 29.89 7.79
C PRO A 60 56.50 29.04 6.60
N PHE A 61 56.64 27.72 6.69
CA PHE A 61 56.34 26.80 5.58
C PHE A 61 54.89 26.90 5.06
N TRP A 62 53.94 27.29 5.91
CA TRP A 62 52.53 27.48 5.52
C TRP A 62 52.29 28.73 4.67
N ALA A 63 53.24 29.68 4.66
CA ALA A 63 53.20 30.86 3.80
C ALA A 63 53.67 30.55 2.37
N THR A 64 54.23 29.36 2.13
CA THR A 64 54.70 28.96 0.79
C THR A 64 53.54 28.67 -0.16
N THR A 65 53.65 29.10 -1.41
CA THR A 65 52.61 28.93 -2.44
C THR A 65 52.23 27.47 -2.67
N TRP A 66 53.19 26.54 -2.63
CA TRP A 66 52.92 25.12 -2.83
C TRP A 66 52.02 24.53 -1.73
N PHE A 67 52.17 24.96 -0.46
CA PHE A 67 51.36 24.49 0.66
C PHE A 67 49.91 24.97 0.54
N ARG A 68 49.72 26.20 0.07
CA ARG A 68 48.39 26.75 -0.22
C ARG A 68 47.70 26.00 -1.37
N ILE A 69 48.44 25.70 -2.44
CA ILE A 69 47.93 24.94 -3.58
C ILE A 69 47.56 23.51 -3.16
N SER A 70 48.42 22.83 -2.39
CA SER A 70 48.15 21.47 -1.92
C SER A 70 46.94 21.41 -0.98
N GLY A 71 46.82 22.38 -0.07
CA GLY A 71 45.66 22.53 0.80
C GLY A 71 44.36 22.76 0.02
N GLY A 72 44.37 23.68 -0.94
CA GLY A 72 43.20 23.93 -1.80
C GLY A 72 42.82 22.70 -2.64
N THR A 73 43.81 21.98 -3.18
CA THR A 73 43.58 20.75 -3.95
C THR A 73 42.99 19.65 -3.07
N ALA A 74 43.50 19.46 -1.85
CA ALA A 74 42.95 18.49 -0.90
C ALA A 74 41.50 18.82 -0.52
N LEU A 75 41.17 20.11 -0.32
CA LEU A 75 39.80 20.55 -0.06
C LEU A 75 38.86 20.27 -1.24
N LEU A 76 39.31 20.54 -2.47
CA LEU A 76 38.52 20.25 -3.68
C LEU A 76 38.29 18.74 -3.87
N LEU A 77 39.31 17.92 -3.64
CA LEU A 77 39.20 16.46 -3.69
C LEU A 77 38.27 15.93 -2.59
N GLY A 78 38.37 16.46 -1.37
CA GLY A 78 37.47 16.14 -0.27
C GLY A 78 36.02 16.50 -0.58
N PHE A 79 35.79 17.70 -1.12
CA PHE A 79 34.46 18.16 -1.54
C PHE A 79 33.90 17.28 -2.66
N PHE A 80 34.70 17.00 -3.70
CA PHE A 80 34.30 16.11 -4.80
C PHE A 80 34.00 14.69 -4.32
N GLY A 81 34.84 14.15 -3.43
CA GLY A 81 34.63 12.86 -2.77
C GLY A 81 33.33 12.84 -1.97
N PHE A 82 33.05 13.88 -1.19
CA PHE A 82 31.82 14.02 -0.42
C PHE A 82 30.58 14.07 -1.32
N VAL A 83 30.59 14.89 -2.38
CA VAL A 83 29.50 14.95 -3.37
C VAL A 83 29.30 13.59 -4.04
N ARG A 84 30.39 12.90 -4.41
CA ARG A 84 30.33 11.56 -5.02
C ARG A 84 29.76 10.51 -4.06
N LEU A 85 30.15 10.52 -2.78
CA LEU A 85 29.61 9.61 -1.77
C LEU A 85 28.11 9.88 -1.53
N ARG A 86 27.73 11.15 -1.38
CA ARG A 86 26.34 11.56 -1.16
C ARG A 86 25.45 11.19 -2.34
N THR A 87 25.89 11.44 -3.57
CA THR A 87 25.15 11.09 -4.80
C THR A 87 25.00 9.58 -4.96
N ARG A 88 26.02 8.78 -4.58
CA ARG A 88 25.91 7.31 -4.61
C ARG A 88 24.91 6.78 -3.59
N ASN A 89 24.88 7.34 -2.38
CA ASN A 89 23.92 6.92 -1.36
C ASN A 89 22.48 7.23 -1.78
N LEU A 90 22.24 8.45 -2.28
CA LEU A 90 20.92 8.86 -2.77
C LEU A 90 20.40 7.96 -3.91
N ARG A 91 21.28 7.53 -4.82
CA ARG A 91 20.91 6.60 -5.89
C ARG A 91 20.47 5.23 -5.35
N LYS A 92 21.20 4.67 -4.39
CA LYS A 92 20.84 3.39 -3.77
C LYS A 92 19.51 3.45 -3.02
N ASP A 93 19.27 4.55 -2.31
CA ASP A 93 18.01 4.72 -1.59
C ASP A 93 16.84 4.85 -2.56
N ARG A 94 17.03 5.58 -3.67
CA ARG A 94 16.03 5.67 -4.72
C ARG A 94 15.67 4.31 -5.33
N GLU A 95 16.67 3.50 -5.69
CA GLU A 95 16.45 2.15 -6.22
C GLU A 95 15.70 1.24 -5.22
N ARG A 96 16.02 1.35 -3.93
CA ARG A 96 15.29 0.62 -2.88
C ARG A 96 13.84 1.08 -2.77
N LEU A 97 13.58 2.38 -2.80
CA LEU A 97 12.24 2.93 -2.76
C LEU A 97 11.43 2.47 -3.97
N GLU A 98 12.01 2.55 -5.17
CA GLU A 98 11.36 2.11 -6.41
C GLU A 98 11.04 0.60 -6.36
N GLY A 99 11.97 -0.24 -5.90
CA GLY A 99 11.73 -1.67 -5.72
C GLY A 99 10.67 -1.99 -4.65
N MET A 100 10.66 -1.26 -3.52
CA MET A 100 9.61 -1.42 -2.51
C MET A 100 8.23 -1.03 -3.05
N VAL A 101 8.15 0.08 -3.81
CA VAL A 101 6.89 0.50 -4.43
C VAL A 101 6.39 -0.57 -5.38
N GLU A 102 7.25 -1.14 -6.23
CA GLU A 102 6.90 -2.19 -7.17
C GLU A 102 6.39 -3.47 -6.49
N VAL A 103 7.05 -3.91 -5.41
CA VAL A 103 6.59 -5.06 -4.61
C VAL A 103 5.22 -4.77 -4.01
N ARG A 104 5.02 -3.58 -3.43
CA ARG A 104 3.76 -3.21 -2.76
C ARG A 104 2.62 -3.02 -3.76
N THR A 105 2.87 -2.47 -4.95
CA THR A 105 1.83 -2.40 -6.00
C THR A 105 1.47 -3.78 -6.52
N ARG A 106 2.44 -4.70 -6.63
CA ARG A 106 2.15 -6.09 -7.01
C ARG A 106 1.33 -6.82 -5.95
N GLU A 107 1.68 -6.69 -4.67
CA GLU A 107 0.90 -7.24 -3.56
C GLU A 107 -0.54 -6.72 -3.58
N LEU A 108 -0.72 -5.39 -3.67
CA LEU A 108 -2.03 -4.75 -3.75
C LEU A 108 -2.83 -5.23 -4.96
N ALA A 109 -2.20 -5.41 -6.12
CA ALA A 109 -2.86 -5.93 -7.32
C ALA A 109 -3.38 -7.37 -7.09
N THR A 110 -2.55 -8.24 -6.50
CA THR A 110 -2.95 -9.62 -6.19
C THR A 110 -4.05 -9.72 -5.14
N GLU A 111 -3.99 -8.89 -4.10
CA GLU A 111 -5.03 -8.84 -3.07
C GLU A 111 -6.35 -8.33 -3.64
N LYS A 112 -6.30 -7.29 -4.49
CA LYS A 112 -7.45 -6.77 -5.20
C LYS A 112 -8.09 -7.81 -6.12
N GLU A 113 -7.29 -8.54 -6.89
CA GLU A 113 -7.79 -9.59 -7.78
C GLU A 113 -8.46 -10.72 -6.99
N ARG A 114 -7.87 -11.13 -5.86
CA ARG A 114 -8.48 -12.13 -4.96
C ARG A 114 -9.78 -11.64 -4.35
N SER A 115 -9.83 -10.38 -3.91
CA SER A 115 -11.05 -9.75 -3.38
C SER A 115 -12.15 -9.70 -4.45
N ASP A 116 -11.80 -9.28 -5.66
CA ASP A 116 -12.73 -9.19 -6.79
C ASP A 116 -13.26 -10.55 -7.23
N ALA A 117 -12.41 -11.58 -7.25
CA ALA A 117 -12.81 -12.95 -7.55
C ALA A 117 -13.77 -13.51 -6.49
N LEU A 118 -13.50 -13.28 -5.21
CA LEU A 118 -14.40 -13.70 -4.12
C LEU A 118 -15.75 -12.97 -4.19
N LEU A 119 -15.76 -11.66 -4.45
CA LEU A 119 -16.99 -10.88 -4.60
C LEU A 119 -17.87 -11.40 -5.75
N ARG A 120 -17.27 -11.74 -6.90
CA ARG A 120 -17.98 -12.30 -8.06
C ARG A 120 -18.50 -13.72 -7.85
N ASN A 121 -17.90 -14.49 -6.95
CA ASN A 121 -18.40 -15.82 -6.61
C ASN A 121 -19.60 -15.80 -5.65
N ILE A 122 -19.80 -14.70 -4.91
CA ILE A 122 -20.86 -14.57 -3.91
C ILE A 122 -22.04 -13.76 -4.46
N LEU A 123 -21.78 -12.80 -5.35
CA LEU A 123 -22.76 -11.85 -5.84
C LEU A 123 -22.80 -11.85 -7.38
N PRO A 124 -23.99 -11.66 -7.99
CA PRO A 124 -24.10 -11.37 -9.42
C PRO A 124 -23.21 -10.19 -9.83
N ALA A 125 -22.66 -10.24 -11.05
CA ALA A 125 -21.66 -9.29 -11.54
C ALA A 125 -22.12 -7.82 -11.43
N SER A 126 -23.40 -7.55 -11.70
CA SER A 126 -23.99 -6.22 -11.60
C SER A 126 -24.01 -5.69 -10.15
N THR A 127 -24.38 -6.53 -9.20
CA THR A 127 -24.42 -6.19 -7.76
C THR A 127 -23.02 -6.01 -7.18
N ALA A 128 -22.05 -6.83 -7.61
CA ALA A 128 -20.66 -6.72 -7.16
C ALA A 128 -20.02 -5.38 -7.60
N GLU A 129 -20.28 -4.96 -8.84
CA GLU A 129 -19.78 -3.68 -9.37
C GLU A 129 -20.42 -2.48 -8.64
N GLU A 130 -21.73 -2.56 -8.39
CA GLU A 130 -22.48 -1.56 -7.63
C GLU A 130 -21.94 -1.41 -6.20
N LEU A 131 -21.65 -2.53 -5.52
CA LEU A 131 -21.05 -2.55 -4.19
C LEU A 131 -19.64 -1.93 -4.19
N LYS A 132 -18.83 -2.20 -5.22
CA LYS A 132 -17.47 -1.65 -5.36
C LYS A 132 -17.47 -0.14 -5.60
N GLN A 133 -18.44 0.38 -6.36
CA GLN A 133 -18.50 1.80 -6.72
C GLN A 133 -19.17 2.65 -5.64
N HIS A 134 -20.24 2.15 -5.00
CA HIS A 134 -21.08 2.94 -4.10
C HIS A 134 -20.99 2.50 -2.63
N GLY A 135 -20.26 1.41 -2.32
CA GLY A 135 -20.13 0.85 -0.97
C GLY A 135 -21.39 0.11 -0.46
N ALA A 136 -22.47 0.12 -1.24
CA ALA A 136 -23.71 -0.58 -0.96
C ALA A 136 -24.41 -0.93 -2.28
N ALA A 137 -25.13 -2.05 -2.30
CA ALA A 137 -26.05 -2.37 -3.40
C ALA A 137 -27.44 -1.79 -3.08
N GLU A 138 -28.06 -1.14 -4.06
CA GLU A 138 -29.40 -0.57 -3.93
C GLU A 138 -30.48 -1.65 -4.00
N ALA A 139 -31.50 -1.45 -3.17
CA ALA A 139 -32.70 -2.24 -3.17
C ALA A 139 -33.48 -1.99 -4.46
N ARG A 140 -33.45 -2.92 -5.41
CA ARG A 140 -34.27 -2.82 -6.63
C ARG A 140 -35.71 -3.22 -6.35
N ARG A 141 -36.65 -2.45 -6.89
CA ARG A 141 -38.07 -2.77 -6.94
C ARG A 141 -38.38 -3.29 -8.33
N TYR A 142 -39.03 -4.43 -8.41
CA TYR A 142 -39.51 -5.01 -9.65
C TYR A 142 -41.03 -4.91 -9.67
N ASP A 143 -41.57 -4.20 -10.65
CA ASP A 143 -43.02 -3.98 -10.76
C ASP A 143 -43.76 -5.23 -11.26
N ALA A 144 -43.09 -6.09 -12.02
CA ALA A 144 -43.65 -7.29 -12.62
C ALA A 144 -42.66 -8.47 -12.52
N CYS A 145 -42.93 -9.39 -11.60
CA CYS A 145 -42.21 -10.65 -11.48
C CYS A 145 -43.14 -11.78 -10.98
N THR A 146 -42.77 -13.03 -11.26
CA THR A 146 -43.47 -14.21 -10.72
C THR A 146 -42.50 -15.04 -9.92
N VAL A 147 -42.85 -15.32 -8.66
CA VAL A 147 -42.07 -16.19 -7.78
C VAL A 147 -42.71 -17.57 -7.74
N LEU A 148 -41.90 -18.61 -7.96
CA LEU A 148 -42.27 -20.00 -7.80
C LEU A 148 -41.67 -20.54 -6.51
N PHE A 149 -42.49 -21.26 -5.75
CA PHE A 149 -42.08 -21.93 -4.52
C PHE A 149 -42.55 -23.38 -4.60
N SER A 150 -41.65 -24.33 -4.41
CA SER A 150 -41.97 -25.74 -4.30
C SER A 150 -41.44 -26.29 -2.99
N ASP A 151 -42.26 -27.12 -2.35
CA ASP A 151 -41.91 -27.81 -1.11
C ASP A 151 -42.18 -29.31 -1.29
N PHE A 152 -41.28 -30.17 -0.80
CA PHE A 152 -41.48 -31.62 -0.90
C PHE A 152 -42.37 -32.09 0.24
N LYS A 153 -43.51 -32.71 -0.10
CA LYS A 153 -44.45 -33.18 0.92
C LYS A 153 -43.79 -34.25 1.83
N ASP A 154 -44.17 -34.27 3.12
CA ASP A 154 -43.80 -35.32 4.09
C ASP A 154 -42.31 -35.39 4.52
N PHE A 155 -41.51 -34.36 4.27
CA PHE A 155 -40.10 -34.32 4.70
C PHE A 155 -39.90 -34.54 6.21
N THR A 156 -40.82 -34.04 7.04
CA THR A 156 -40.79 -34.21 8.50
C THR A 156 -40.96 -35.68 8.93
N ASN A 157 -41.70 -36.49 8.15
CA ASN A 157 -41.86 -37.92 8.43
C ASN A 157 -40.67 -38.73 7.89
N PHE A 158 -40.10 -38.34 6.74
CA PHE A 158 -38.93 -39.00 6.14
C PHE A 158 -37.62 -38.72 6.89
N SER A 159 -37.43 -37.53 7.45
CA SER A 159 -36.28 -37.23 8.31
C SER A 159 -36.22 -38.06 9.59
N SER A 160 -37.32 -38.73 9.93
CA SER A 160 -37.46 -39.61 11.10
C SER A 160 -37.17 -41.08 10.81
N ALA A 161 -37.23 -41.51 9.53
CA ALA A 161 -37.22 -42.91 9.11
C ALA A 161 -36.08 -43.29 8.15
N MET A 162 -35.47 -42.31 7.47
CA MET A 162 -34.34 -42.52 6.55
C MET A 162 -33.01 -42.04 7.16
N ASP A 163 -31.91 -42.62 6.68
CA ASP A 163 -30.57 -42.11 6.93
C ASP A 163 -30.40 -40.71 6.31
N SER A 164 -29.83 -39.78 7.07
CA SER A 164 -29.75 -38.35 6.71
C SER A 164 -28.94 -38.12 5.44
N ASP A 165 -27.93 -38.95 5.16
CA ASP A 165 -27.09 -38.78 3.96
C ASP A 165 -27.85 -39.15 2.70
N THR A 166 -28.71 -40.16 2.77
CA THR A 166 -29.57 -40.57 1.65
C THR A 166 -30.56 -39.44 1.33
N LEU A 167 -31.27 -38.92 2.33
CA LEU A 167 -32.21 -37.80 2.17
C LEU A 167 -31.56 -36.56 1.54
N VAL A 168 -30.33 -36.23 1.96
CA VAL A 168 -29.57 -35.09 1.40
C VAL A 168 -29.18 -35.34 -0.05
N SER A 169 -28.69 -36.55 -0.37
CA SER A 169 -28.37 -36.92 -1.75
C SER A 169 -29.59 -36.86 -2.67
N GLU A 170 -30.76 -37.20 -2.14
CA GLU A 170 -32.03 -37.15 -2.88
C GLU A 170 -32.46 -35.71 -3.18
N LEU A 171 -32.41 -34.82 -2.18
CA LEU A 171 -32.65 -33.40 -2.40
C LEU A 171 -31.67 -32.80 -3.40
N ASP A 172 -30.37 -33.13 -3.29
CA ASP A 172 -29.35 -32.66 -4.22
C ASP A 172 -29.64 -33.08 -5.66
N HIS A 173 -30.12 -34.32 -5.87
CA HIS A 173 -30.53 -34.80 -7.18
C HIS A 173 -31.67 -33.95 -7.78
N TYR A 174 -32.75 -33.72 -7.03
CA TYR A 174 -33.87 -32.91 -7.53
C TYR A 174 -33.51 -31.43 -7.69
N PHE A 175 -32.71 -30.86 -6.79
CA PHE A 175 -32.24 -29.49 -6.93
C PHE A 175 -31.39 -29.31 -8.20
N ARG A 176 -30.58 -30.29 -8.58
CA ARG A 176 -29.85 -30.24 -9.88
C ARG A 176 -30.79 -30.27 -11.08
N LEU A 177 -31.85 -31.08 -11.05
CA LEU A 177 -32.86 -31.09 -12.11
C LEU A 177 -33.58 -29.74 -12.20
N PHE A 178 -33.96 -29.17 -11.07
CA PHE A 178 -34.61 -27.86 -11.02
C PHE A 178 -33.67 -26.75 -11.47
N ASP A 179 -32.38 -26.80 -11.11
CA ASP A 179 -31.38 -25.85 -11.59
C ASP A 179 -31.28 -25.85 -13.12
N GLN A 180 -31.34 -27.03 -13.76
CA GLN A 180 -31.38 -27.13 -15.23
C GLN A 180 -32.65 -26.53 -15.83
N LEU A 181 -33.81 -26.72 -15.18
CA LEU A 181 -35.05 -26.10 -15.62
C LEU A 181 -35.03 -24.57 -15.44
N THR A 182 -34.38 -24.05 -14.40
CA THR A 182 -34.23 -22.60 -14.21
C THR A 182 -33.44 -21.97 -15.36
N ASP A 183 -32.37 -22.63 -15.80
CA ASP A 183 -31.61 -22.18 -16.98
C ASP A 183 -32.45 -22.27 -18.26
N THR A 184 -33.23 -23.35 -18.42
CA THR A 184 -34.06 -23.60 -19.61
C THR A 184 -35.16 -22.56 -19.79
N TYR A 185 -35.83 -22.16 -18.70
CA TYR A 185 -36.96 -21.23 -18.76
C TYR A 185 -36.58 -19.78 -18.39
N GLY A 186 -35.31 -19.51 -18.10
CA GLY A 186 -34.80 -18.18 -17.74
C GLY A 186 -35.38 -17.68 -16.42
N LEU A 187 -35.35 -18.52 -15.39
CA LEU A 187 -35.67 -18.12 -14.02
C LEU A 187 -34.38 -17.96 -13.21
N GLU A 188 -34.38 -17.00 -12.30
CA GLU A 188 -33.31 -16.83 -11.33
C GLU A 188 -33.60 -17.69 -10.10
N LYS A 189 -32.65 -18.56 -9.74
CA LYS A 189 -32.66 -19.28 -8.47
C LYS A 189 -32.40 -18.31 -7.33
N ILE A 190 -33.30 -18.23 -6.34
CA ILE A 190 -33.18 -17.30 -5.23
C ILE A 190 -32.49 -17.93 -4.03
N LYS A 191 -32.99 -19.10 -3.61
CA LYS A 191 -32.44 -19.89 -2.50
C LYS A 191 -33.14 -21.23 -2.38
N THR A 192 -32.51 -22.14 -1.68
CA THR A 192 -33.16 -23.29 -1.05
C THR A 192 -33.36 -23.00 0.44
N ILE A 193 -34.45 -23.49 1.03
CA ILE A 193 -34.71 -23.39 2.47
C ILE A 193 -35.10 -24.79 2.95
N GLY A 194 -34.14 -25.55 3.45
CA GLY A 194 -34.35 -26.97 3.76
C GLY A 194 -34.64 -27.75 2.46
N ASP A 195 -35.82 -28.35 2.41
CA ASP A 195 -36.42 -29.07 1.29
C ASP A 195 -37.12 -28.15 0.27
N ALA A 196 -37.40 -26.90 0.62
CA ALA A 196 -38.05 -25.98 -0.31
C ALA A 196 -37.09 -25.38 -1.34
N TYR A 197 -37.55 -25.26 -2.58
CA TYR A 197 -36.87 -24.62 -3.70
C TYR A 197 -37.60 -23.34 -4.13
N MET A 198 -36.86 -22.24 -4.26
CA MET A 198 -37.40 -20.92 -4.60
C MET A 198 -36.68 -20.32 -5.82
N CYS A 199 -37.45 -19.99 -6.85
CA CYS A 199 -36.97 -19.28 -8.04
C CYS A 199 -37.96 -18.21 -8.48
N ALA A 200 -37.52 -17.28 -9.33
CA ALA A 200 -38.37 -16.20 -9.82
C ALA A 200 -38.08 -15.87 -11.28
N SER A 201 -39.12 -15.49 -12.01
CA SER A 201 -39.02 -14.97 -13.37
C SER A 201 -39.30 -13.48 -13.39
N GLY A 202 -38.68 -12.76 -14.34
CA GLY A 202 -38.74 -11.29 -14.42
C GLY A 202 -37.71 -10.59 -13.52
N ILE A 203 -36.74 -11.32 -12.98
CA ILE A 203 -35.57 -10.80 -12.27
C ILE A 203 -34.31 -11.60 -12.67
N PRO A 204 -33.11 -10.98 -12.70
CA PRO A 204 -32.89 -9.54 -12.56
C PRO A 204 -33.36 -8.73 -13.77
N GLU A 205 -33.49 -9.34 -14.94
CA GLU A 205 -34.04 -8.70 -16.15
C GLU A 205 -35.57 -8.85 -16.21
N PRO A 206 -36.33 -7.74 -16.31
CA PRO A 206 -37.78 -7.80 -16.50
C PRO A 206 -38.15 -8.51 -17.81
N THR A 207 -39.10 -9.43 -17.73
CA THR A 207 -39.67 -10.09 -18.92
C THR A 207 -41.20 -10.04 -18.87
N PRO A 208 -41.89 -9.66 -19.97
CA PRO A 208 -43.35 -9.66 -20.01
C PRO A 208 -43.95 -11.08 -19.89
N THR A 209 -43.17 -12.13 -20.16
CA THR A 209 -43.61 -13.52 -20.05
C THR A 209 -43.29 -14.16 -18.70
N HIS A 210 -42.96 -13.37 -17.68
CA HIS A 210 -42.53 -13.87 -16.35
C HIS A 210 -43.49 -14.93 -15.76
N ALA A 211 -44.80 -14.73 -15.90
CA ALA A 211 -45.81 -15.66 -15.40
C ALA A 211 -45.86 -16.96 -16.21
N LEU A 212 -45.70 -16.88 -17.54
CA LEU A 212 -45.68 -18.05 -18.41
C LEU A 212 -44.44 -18.90 -18.16
N ASN A 213 -43.25 -18.28 -18.05
CA ASN A 213 -42.00 -18.97 -17.77
C ASN A 213 -42.07 -19.71 -16.44
N ALA A 214 -42.59 -19.06 -15.39
CA ALA A 214 -42.78 -19.70 -14.08
C ALA A 214 -43.80 -20.85 -14.12
N LEU A 215 -44.84 -20.76 -14.95
CA LEU A 215 -45.82 -21.83 -15.13
C LEU A 215 -45.20 -23.03 -15.86
N LEU A 216 -44.44 -22.79 -16.93
CA LEU A 216 -43.70 -23.83 -17.66
C LEU A 216 -42.66 -24.50 -16.77
N MET A 217 -41.94 -23.74 -15.95
CA MET A 217 -41.05 -24.25 -14.91
C MET A 217 -41.79 -25.21 -13.98
N GLY A 218 -42.92 -24.77 -13.40
CA GLY A 218 -43.70 -25.60 -12.48
C GLY A 218 -44.20 -26.90 -13.11
N LEU A 219 -44.61 -26.86 -14.38
CA LEU A 219 -44.98 -28.06 -15.14
C LEU A 219 -43.77 -28.97 -15.39
N GLY A 220 -42.61 -28.40 -15.70
CA GLY A 220 -41.35 -29.13 -15.85
C GLY A 220 -40.93 -29.85 -14.57
N MET A 221 -40.97 -29.16 -13.43
CA MET A 221 -40.64 -29.76 -12.12
C MET A 221 -41.52 -30.96 -11.80
N LEU A 222 -42.83 -30.85 -12.07
CA LEU A 222 -43.76 -31.95 -11.88
C LEU A 222 -43.43 -33.15 -12.77
N LYS A 223 -43.13 -32.90 -14.05
CA LYS A 223 -42.75 -33.94 -15.01
C LYS A 223 -41.47 -34.65 -14.61
N ASP A 224 -40.44 -33.90 -14.19
CA ASP A 224 -39.16 -34.47 -13.77
C ASP A 224 -39.31 -35.33 -12.52
N VAL A 225 -40.13 -34.89 -11.55
CA VAL A 225 -40.44 -35.71 -10.36
C VAL A 225 -41.20 -36.97 -10.73
N GLU A 226 -42.19 -36.88 -11.61
CA GLU A 226 -42.95 -38.05 -12.10
C GLU A 226 -42.04 -39.05 -12.81
N GLN A 227 -41.12 -38.57 -13.65
CA GLN A 227 -40.15 -39.42 -14.34
C GLN A 227 -39.19 -40.10 -13.36
N SER A 228 -38.58 -39.35 -12.44
CA SER A 228 -37.68 -39.93 -11.43
C SER A 228 -38.41 -40.94 -10.53
N ASN A 229 -39.69 -40.70 -10.20
CA ASN A 229 -40.50 -41.65 -9.44
C ASN A 229 -40.86 -42.92 -10.23
N ALA A 230 -41.11 -42.80 -11.53
CA ALA A 230 -41.35 -43.95 -12.41
C ALA A 230 -40.08 -44.82 -12.54
N GLU A 231 -38.91 -44.21 -12.68
CA GLU A 231 -37.63 -44.90 -12.73
C GLU A 231 -37.32 -45.65 -11.42
N ARG A 232 -37.67 -45.06 -10.26
CA ARG A 232 -37.55 -45.72 -8.95
C ARG A 232 -38.49 -46.90 -8.81
N ALA A 233 -39.74 -46.74 -9.25
CA ALA A 233 -40.73 -47.83 -9.22
C ALA A 233 -40.25 -49.02 -10.06
N ALA A 234 -39.60 -48.78 -11.20
CA ALA A 234 -38.98 -49.83 -12.02
C ALA A 234 -37.77 -50.50 -11.34
N LYS A 235 -37.08 -49.80 -10.43
CA LYS A 235 -35.93 -50.29 -9.65
C LYS A 235 -36.29 -50.88 -8.28
N GLY A 236 -37.58 -50.89 -7.92
CA GLY A 236 -38.07 -51.43 -6.64
C GLY A 236 -37.73 -50.58 -5.41
N THR A 237 -37.43 -49.30 -5.58
CA THR A 237 -37.09 -48.36 -4.49
C THR A 237 -38.30 -47.51 -4.08
N ASP A 238 -38.31 -47.01 -2.84
CA ASP A 238 -39.44 -46.23 -2.30
C ASP A 238 -39.65 -44.90 -3.05
N ARG A 239 -40.91 -44.47 -3.16
CA ARG A 239 -41.29 -43.27 -3.93
C ARG A 239 -41.08 -42.01 -3.10
N MET A 240 -40.55 -40.95 -3.71
CA MET A 240 -40.49 -39.64 -3.05
C MET A 240 -41.79 -38.86 -3.30
N ALA A 241 -42.17 -38.03 -2.33
CA ALA A 241 -43.42 -37.29 -2.37
C ALA A 241 -43.43 -36.19 -3.45
N HIS A 242 -44.62 -35.86 -3.95
CA HIS A 242 -44.79 -34.83 -4.98
C HIS A 242 -44.58 -33.41 -4.41
N PRO A 243 -44.05 -32.46 -5.21
CA PRO A 243 -44.00 -31.06 -4.83
C PRO A 243 -45.41 -30.52 -4.52
N HIS A 244 -45.58 -29.86 -3.38
CA HIS A 244 -46.85 -29.25 -3.03
C HIS A 244 -47.14 -28.06 -3.95
N ARG A 245 -48.31 -28.05 -4.59
CA ARG A 245 -48.83 -26.88 -5.32
C ARG A 245 -49.21 -25.80 -4.31
N HIS A 246 -48.27 -24.91 -3.97
CA HIS A 246 -48.65 -23.65 -3.34
C HIS A 246 -49.27 -22.71 -4.38
N PRO A 247 -50.24 -21.85 -4.00
CA PRO A 247 -50.83 -20.91 -4.93
C PRO A 247 -49.74 -20.01 -5.52
N TYR A 248 -49.68 -19.93 -6.85
CA TYR A 248 -48.86 -18.95 -7.57
C TYR A 248 -49.23 -17.56 -7.05
N ARG A 249 -48.36 -16.97 -6.22
CA ARG A 249 -48.54 -15.60 -5.75
C ARG A 249 -47.86 -14.67 -6.74
N THR A 250 -48.65 -14.06 -7.62
CA THR A 250 -48.28 -12.83 -8.33
C THR A 250 -48.14 -11.73 -7.29
N GLY A 251 -46.91 -11.42 -6.90
CA GLY A 251 -46.63 -10.39 -5.91
C GLY A 251 -46.48 -9.05 -6.59
N GLY A 252 -47.53 -8.23 -6.60
CA GLY A 252 -47.38 -6.79 -6.76
C GLY A 252 -46.80 -6.20 -5.47
N ASP A 253 -45.74 -5.42 -5.61
CA ASP A 253 -45.09 -4.62 -4.56
C ASP A 253 -44.29 -5.37 -3.48
N ARG A 254 -43.03 -5.72 -3.79
CA ARG A 254 -42.05 -6.07 -2.75
C ARG A 254 -40.68 -5.41 -3.00
N ARG A 255 -40.21 -4.66 -2.01
CA ARG A 255 -38.84 -4.11 -1.96
C ARG A 255 -37.88 -5.21 -1.50
N CYS A 256 -36.84 -5.48 -2.30
CA CYS A 256 -35.74 -6.34 -1.90
C CYS A 256 -34.82 -5.54 -0.95
N GLY A 257 -35.00 -5.69 0.37
CA GLY A 257 -34.41 -4.79 1.36
C GLY A 257 -32.89 -4.89 1.55
N ARG A 258 -32.26 -3.75 1.89
CA ARG A 258 -30.88 -3.57 2.34
C ARG A 258 -30.54 -4.48 3.54
N ARG A 259 -29.86 -5.61 3.34
CA ARG A 259 -29.11 -6.30 4.39
C ARG A 259 -28.14 -7.32 3.77
N ASN A 260 -26.89 -7.35 4.26
CA ASN A 260 -25.83 -8.29 3.86
C ASN A 260 -26.05 -9.72 4.43
N SER A 261 -27.30 -10.20 4.45
CA SER A 261 -27.69 -11.54 4.91
C SER A 261 -29.04 -11.93 4.26
N PRO A 262 -29.40 -13.23 4.17
CA PRO A 262 -30.36 -13.73 3.18
C PRO A 262 -31.74 -13.08 3.34
N THR A 263 -32.23 -12.53 2.22
CA THR A 263 -33.56 -11.91 2.03
C THR A 263 -34.66 -12.65 2.77
N THR A 264 -35.19 -12.04 3.83
CA THR A 264 -36.40 -12.52 4.51
C THR A 264 -37.60 -12.11 3.67
N PHE A 265 -38.14 -13.04 2.87
CA PHE A 265 -39.41 -12.84 2.18
C PHE A 265 -40.54 -12.99 3.20
N GLY A 266 -41.04 -11.86 3.71
CA GLY A 266 -42.18 -11.84 4.63
C GLY A 266 -43.44 -12.41 3.96
N ALA A 267 -44.10 -13.33 4.67
CA ALA A 267 -45.39 -13.87 4.30
C ALA A 267 -46.47 -12.77 4.41
N ILE A 268 -47.21 -12.54 3.32
CA ILE A 268 -48.47 -11.78 3.38
C ILE A 268 -49.52 -12.73 3.96
N ARG A 269 -50.07 -12.38 5.13
CA ARG A 269 -51.24 -13.04 5.74
C ARG A 269 -52.47 -12.86 4.88
#